data_AF-A0AAU6WY97-F1
#
_entry.id   AF-A0AAU6WY97-F1
#
_cell.length_a   1.000
_cell.length_b   1.000
_cell.length_c   1.000
_cell.angle_alpha   90.00
_cell.angle_beta   90.00
_cell.angle_gamma   90.00
#
_symmetry.space_group_name_H-M   'P 1'
#
loop_
_entity.id
_entity.type
_entity.pdbx_description
1 polymer ?
#
loop_
_entity_poly.entity_id
_entity_poly.type
_entity_poly.pdbx_seq_one_letter_code
_entity_poly.pdbx_strand_id
1 'polypeptide(L)'
;MKKDLSLLTITELSERKKKLTTVYITLGIFMALAVVYLIYVAVTTKNYAFIAVGLGCSITLLPGFVSLTEINNEIKKRNQTT
;
A
#
# COMPACT_ATOMS: atom_id res chain seq x y z
N MET A 1 13.44 -13.71 -5.49
CA MET A 1 14.11 -13.03 -6.62
C MET A 1 13.23 -11.88 -7.12
N LYS A 2 13.68 -10.61 -6.98
CA LYS A 2 13.01 -9.46 -7.62
C LYS A 2 13.26 -9.60 -9.14
N LYS A 3 12.27 -10.06 -9.89
CA LYS A 3 12.31 -10.02 -11.36
C LYS A 3 12.27 -8.55 -11.76
N ASP A 4 13.32 -8.08 -12.44
CA ASP A 4 13.49 -6.68 -12.83
C ASP A 4 12.25 -6.19 -13.57
N LEU A 5 11.69 -5.04 -13.17
CA LEU A 5 10.48 -4.49 -13.80
C LEU A 5 10.70 -4.25 -15.30
N SER A 6 11.96 -4.02 -15.69
CA SER A 6 12.39 -3.86 -17.07
C SER A 6 12.08 -5.07 -17.96
N LEU A 7 12.10 -6.28 -17.41
CA LEU A 7 11.89 -7.53 -18.15
C LEU A 7 10.42 -7.95 -18.26
N LEU A 8 9.49 -7.22 -17.64
CA LEU A 8 8.08 -7.54 -17.69
C LEU A 8 7.41 -6.90 -18.91
N THR A 9 6.47 -7.61 -19.52
CA THR A 9 5.63 -7.06 -20.59
C THR A 9 4.64 -6.02 -20.01
N ILE A 10 4.15 -5.08 -20.83
CA ILE A 10 3.19 -4.04 -20.40
C ILE A 10 1.95 -4.68 -19.74
N THR A 11 1.50 -5.81 -20.28
CA THR A 11 0.35 -6.57 -19.80
C THR A 11 0.58 -7.11 -18.39
N GLU A 12 1.73 -7.76 -18.15
CA GLU A 12 2.10 -8.27 -16.83
C GLU A 12 2.36 -7.14 -15.81
N LEU A 13 2.91 -6.01 -16.26
CA LEU A 13 3.15 -4.83 -15.42
C LEU A 13 1.82 -4.21 -14.95
N SER A 14 0.84 -4.14 -15.85
CA SER A 14 -0.54 -3.71 -15.55
C SER A 14 -1.26 -4.66 -14.60
N GLU A 15 -1.11 -5.96 -14.80
CA GLU A 15 -1.72 -6.98 -13.94
C GLU A 15 -1.13 -6.94 -12.52
N ARG A 16 0.20 -6.76 -12.40
CA ARG A 16 0.88 -6.55 -11.11
C ARG A 16 0.40 -5.29 -10.41
N LYS A 17 0.26 -4.18 -11.13
CA LYS A 17 -0.29 -2.93 -10.60
C LYS A 17 -1.69 -3.16 -10.05
N LYS A 18 -2.57 -3.81 -10.82
CA LYS A 18 -3.95 -4.09 -10.42
C LYS A 18 -4.01 -4.96 -9.17
N LYS A 19 -3.21 -6.04 -9.12
CA LYS A 19 -3.12 -6.93 -7.98
C LYS A 19 -2.65 -6.21 -6.71
N LEU A 20 -1.59 -5.40 -6.81
CA LEU A 20 -1.09 -4.60 -5.69
C LEU A 20 -2.15 -3.60 -5.23
N THR A 21 -2.76 -2.85 -6.15
CA THR A 21 -3.83 -1.89 -5.82
C THR A 21 -5.00 -2.57 -5.11
N THR A 22 -5.45 -3.73 -5.57
CA THR A 22 -6.51 -4.49 -4.89
C THR A 22 -6.10 -4.86 -3.46
N VAL A 23 -4.90 -5.39 -3.27
CA VAL A 23 -4.38 -5.72 -1.93
C VAL A 23 -4.33 -4.48 -1.03
N TYR A 24 -3.83 -3.34 -1.53
CA TYR A 24 -3.75 -2.10 -0.77
C TYR A 24 -5.13 -1.53 -0.40
N ILE A 25 -6.13 -1.65 -1.29
CA ILE A 25 -7.51 -1.25 -0.99
C ILE A 25 -8.08 -2.12 0.13
N THR A 26 -7.95 -3.45 0.02
CA THR A 26 -8.44 -4.38 1.05
C THR A 26 -7.76 -4.13 2.40
N LEU A 27 -6.45 -3.92 2.38
CA LEU A 27 -5.67 -3.66 3.58
C LEU A 27 -6.01 -2.29 4.18
N GLY A 28 -6.26 -1.27 3.35
CA GLY A 28 -6.71 0.05 3.79
C GLY A 28 -8.06 0.02 4.50
N ILE A 29 -9.03 -0.76 3.99
CA ILE A 29 -10.34 -0.95 4.65
C ILE A 29 -10.16 -1.63 6.01
N PHE A 30 -9.37 -2.70 6.07
CA PHE A 30 -9.08 -3.40 7.32
C PHE A 30 -8.40 -2.48 8.35
N MET A 31 -7.47 -1.65 7.88
CA MET A 31 -6.74 -0.73 8.73
C MET A 31 -7.62 0.39 9.27
N ALA A 32 -8.57 0.90 8.47
CA ALA A 32 -9.56 1.87 8.95
C ALA A 32 -10.44 1.29 10.08
N LEU A 33 -10.92 0.05 9.91
CA LEU A 33 -11.68 -0.64 10.96
C LEU A 33 -10.84 -0.86 12.22
N ALA A 34 -9.59 -1.28 12.06
CA ALA A 34 -8.66 -1.46 13.17
C ALA A 34 -8.40 -0.14 13.93
N VAL A 35 -8.24 0.97 13.22
CA VAL A 35 -8.06 2.30 13.84
C VAL A 35 -9.29 2.72 14.63
N VAL A 36 -10.50 2.53 14.08
CA VAL A 36 -11.75 2.82 14.81
C VAL A 36 -11.85 1.98 16.08
N TYR A 37 -11.49 0.69 16.01
CA TYR A 37 -11.45 -0.20 17.17
C TYR A 37 -10.42 0.25 18.21
N LEU A 38 -9.21 0.61 17.79
CA LEU A 38 -8.16 1.11 18.69
C LEU A 38 -8.55 2.43 19.36
N ILE A 39 -9.24 3.33 18.66
CA ILE A 39 -9.78 4.57 19.24
C ILE A 39 -10.84 4.24 20.29
N TYR A 40 -11.77 3.33 19.99
CA TYR A 40 -12.77 2.88 20.96
C TYR A 40 -12.11 2.32 22.22
N VAL A 41 -11.17 1.39 22.07
CA VAL A 41 -10.42 0.80 23.19
C VAL A 41 -9.63 1.85 23.96
N ALA A 42 -8.96 2.79 23.29
CA ALA A 42 -8.19 3.85 23.94
C ALA A 42 -9.06 4.74 24.83
N VAL A 43 -10.28 5.06 24.38
CA VAL A 43 -11.24 5.85 25.17
C VAL A 43 -11.76 5.04 26.36
N THR A 44 -12.11 3.77 26.16
CA THR A 44 -12.64 2.91 27.24
C THR A 44 -11.59 2.58 28.31
N THR A 45 -10.35 2.31 27.90
CA THR A 45 -9.24 1.95 28.80
C THR A 45 -8.45 3.16 29.30
N LYS A 46 -8.75 4.37 28.80
CA LYS A 46 -7.96 5.61 29.00
C LYS A 46 -6.48 5.48 28.63
N ASN A 47 -6.13 4.46 27.85
CA ASN A 47 -4.77 4.22 27.41
C ASN A 47 -4.56 4.73 25.98
N TYR A 48 -4.01 5.94 25.87
CA TYR A 48 -3.77 6.61 24.60
C TYR A 48 -2.57 6.04 23.81
N ALA A 49 -1.82 5.08 24.35
CA ALA A 49 -0.71 4.44 23.64
C ALA A 49 -1.17 3.73 22.35
N PHE A 50 -2.43 3.26 22.32
CA PHE A 50 -3.00 2.64 21.13
C PHE A 50 -3.11 3.60 19.92
N ILE A 51 -3.19 4.91 20.16
CA ILE A 51 -3.19 5.92 19.08
C ILE A 51 -1.80 6.00 18.43
N ALA A 52 -0.74 5.97 19.24
CA ALA A 52 0.64 5.97 18.74
C ALA A 52 0.96 4.71 17.92
N VAL A 53 0.42 3.56 18.33
CA VAL A 53 0.52 2.30 17.56
C VAL A 53 -0.18 2.42 16.20
N GLY A 54 -1.38 3.01 16.15
CA GLY A 54 -2.09 3.25 14.89
C GLY A 54 -1.30 4.10 13.90
N LEU A 55 -0.65 5.16 14.38
CA LEU A 55 0.23 6.01 13.56
C LEU A 55 1.49 5.25 13.12
N GLY A 56 2.14 4.52 14.02
CA GLY A 56 3.36 3.76 13.70
C GLY A 56 3.13 2.69 12.63
N CYS A 57 1.99 1.99 12.67
CA CYS A 57 1.67 0.96 11.68
C CYS A 57 1.50 1.50 10.25
N SER A 58 1.15 2.78 10.09
CA SER A 58 0.97 3.39 8.76
C SER A 58 2.29 3.50 7.97
N ILE A 59 3.44 3.57 8.65
CA ILE A 59 4.78 3.67 8.05
C ILE A 59 5.11 2.40 7.25
N THR A 60 4.61 1.24 7.67
CA THR A 60 4.85 -0.07 7.04
C THR A 60 4.28 -0.15 5.61
N LEU A 61 3.34 0.73 5.22
CA LEU A 61 2.81 0.79 3.86
C LEU A 61 3.72 1.52 2.86
N LEU A 62 4.69 2.31 3.31
CA LEU A 62 5.54 3.14 2.45
C LEU A 62 6.27 2.37 1.33
N PRO A 63 6.92 1.21 1.58
CA PRO A 63 7.60 0.44 0.52
C PRO A 63 6.64 0.00 -0.60
N GLY A 64 5.38 -0.20 -0.23
CA GLY A 64 4.28 -0.49 -1.13
C GLY A 64 3.97 0.61 -2.13
N PHE A 65 3.78 1.82 -1.61
CA PHE A 65 3.55 3.01 -2.43
C PHE A 65 4.73 3.33 -3.34
N VAL A 66 5.97 3.11 -2.86
CA VAL A 66 7.18 3.22 -3.69
C VAL A 66 7.13 2.22 -4.85
N SER A 67 6.84 0.94 -4.57
CA SER A 67 6.75 -0.08 -5.62
C SER A 67 5.65 0.20 -6.65
N LEU A 68 4.49 0.73 -6.23
CA LEU A 68 3.42 1.14 -7.13
C LEU A 68 3.83 2.32 -8.01
N THR A 69 4.56 3.28 -7.45
CA THR A 69 5.08 4.46 -8.16
C THR A 69 6.12 4.06 -9.19
N GLU A 70 7.05 3.17 -8.85
CA GLU A 70 8.04 2.61 -9.78
C GLU A 70 7.34 1.92 -10.97
N ILE A 71 6.38 1.04 -10.70
CA ILE A 71 5.58 0.36 -11.73
C ILE A 71 4.88 1.39 -12.63
N ASN A 72 4.27 2.43 -12.04
CA ASN A 72 3.54 3.44 -12.81
C ASN A 72 4.45 4.30 -13.68
N ASN A 73 5.62 4.69 -13.16
CA ASN A 73 6.63 5.44 -13.91
C ASN A 73 7.19 4.61 -15.07
N GLU A 74 7.39 3.32 -14.88
CA GLU A 74 7.84 2.42 -15.94
C GLU A 74 6.80 2.23 -17.05
N ILE A 75 5.51 2.08 -16.71
CA ILE A 75 4.40 2.08 -17.69
C ILE A 75 4.37 3.39 -18.47
N LYS A 76 4.47 4.53 -17.77
CA LYS A 76 4.40 5.86 -18.39
C LYS A 76 5.57 6.08 -19.36
N LYS A 77 6.79 5.69 -18.96
CA LYS A 77 7.98 5.80 -19.80
C LYS A 77 7.80 5.05 -21.12
N ARG A 78 7.26 3.83 -21.08
CA ARG A 78 7.04 2.99 -22.27
C ARG A 78 5.91 3.50 -23.17
N ASN A 79 4.83 4.02 -22.58
CA ASN A 79 3.73 4.64 -23.33
C ASN A 79 4.10 6.01 -23.95
N GLN A 80 5.13 6.70 -23.44
CA GLN A 80 5.63 7.96 -24.04
C GLN A 80 6.69 7.74 -25.13
N THR A 81 7.20 6.52 -25.31
CA THR A 81 8.19 6.18 -26.36
C THR A 81 7.57 5.49 -27.59
N THR A 82 6.24 5.39 -27.66
CA THR A 82 5.47 4.96 -28.85
C THR A 82 4.69 6.16 -29.37
#